data_AF-A0A519BXC1-F1
#
_entry.id   AF-A0A519BXC1-F1
#
_cell.length_a   1.000
_cell.length_b   1.000
_cell.length_c   1.000
_cell.angle_alpha   90.00
_cell.angle_beta   90.00
_cell.angle_gamma   90.00
#
_symmetry.space_group_name_H-M   'P 1'
#
loop_
_entity.id
_entity.type
_entity.pdbx_description
1 polymer ?
#
loop_
_entity_poly.entity_id
_entity_poly.type
_entity_poly.pdbx_seq_one_letter_code
_entity_poly.pdbx_strand_id
1 'polypeptide(L)'
;MFKLPEKHFKFLTKTQKESINWCNIDLLGDTGYLIECCLDYPKEIHDSTKDFPLCPQNITISFDMLSPFQKTCLQNIYDSKSYKQRKMTATFLPRENM
;
A
#
# COMPACT_ATOMS: atom_id res chain seq x y z
N MET A 1 9.67 22.24 3.56
CA MET A 1 8.71 21.79 2.54
C MET A 1 9.37 20.66 1.77
N PHE A 2 8.72 19.51 1.61
CA PHE A 2 9.29 18.41 0.83
C PHE A 2 9.32 18.79 -0.65
N LYS A 3 10.43 18.50 -1.33
CA LYS A 3 10.58 18.73 -2.76
C LYS A 3 9.90 17.60 -3.53
N LEU A 4 9.28 17.92 -4.66
CA LEU A 4 8.71 16.93 -5.55
C LEU A 4 9.67 16.67 -6.72
N PRO A 5 9.77 15.44 -7.22
CA PRO A 5 10.61 15.14 -8.38
C PRO A 5 9.95 15.69 -9.65
N GLU A 6 10.63 16.58 -10.37
CA GLU A 6 10.08 17.27 -11.55
C GLU A 6 10.73 16.86 -12.88
N LYS A 7 11.98 16.39 -12.87
CA LYS A 7 12.77 16.13 -14.10
C LYS A 7 13.91 15.11 -13.89
N HIS A 8 14.51 14.68 -15.00
CA HIS A 8 15.68 13.78 -15.05
C HIS A 8 15.48 12.37 -14.48
N PHE A 9 14.28 11.81 -14.65
CA PHE A 9 13.99 10.42 -14.29
C PHE A 9 14.90 9.46 -15.07
N LYS A 10 15.59 8.58 -14.35
CA LYS A 10 16.43 7.53 -14.92
C LYS A 10 16.36 6.27 -14.07
N PHE A 11 16.39 5.11 -14.71
CA PHE A 11 16.57 3.85 -14.01
C PHE A 11 18.03 3.71 -13.56
N LEU A 12 18.23 3.25 -12.33
CA LEU A 12 19.57 3.00 -11.77
C LEU A 12 20.08 1.62 -12.18
N THR A 13 21.39 1.53 -12.42
CA THR A 13 22.06 0.24 -12.60
C THR A 13 22.12 -0.54 -11.28
N LYS A 14 22.36 -1.86 -11.35
CA LYS A 14 22.45 -2.71 -10.16
C LYS A 14 23.50 -2.19 -9.15
N THR A 15 24.68 -1.83 -9.62
CA THR A 15 25.77 -1.29 -8.80
C THR A 15 25.40 0.02 -8.12
N GLN A 16 24.67 0.92 -8.81
CA GLN A 16 24.19 2.16 -8.22
C GLN A 16 23.18 1.91 -7.10
N LYS A 17 22.25 0.96 -7.30
CA LYS A 17 21.27 0.58 -6.27
C LYS A 17 21.94 0.04 -5.00
N GLU A 18 22.98 -0.77 -5.16
CA GLU A 18 23.73 -1.37 -4.05
C GLU A 18 24.56 -0.35 -3.27
N SER A 19 24.98 0.76 -3.89
CA SER A 19 25.72 1.83 -3.22
C SER A 19 24.86 2.76 -2.35
N ILE A 20 23.53 2.69 -2.46
CA ILE A 20 22.62 3.59 -1.74
C ILE A 20 22.27 2.99 -0.38
N ASN A 21 22.43 3.77 0.68
CA ASN A 21 21.90 3.41 2.00
C ASN A 21 20.42 3.81 2.10
N TRP A 22 19.53 2.88 1.79
CA TRP A 22 18.08 3.11 1.75
C TRP A 22 17.47 3.53 3.10
N CYS A 23 18.11 3.18 4.21
CA CYS A 23 17.64 3.54 5.56
C CYS A 23 18.05 4.96 5.98
N ASN A 24 18.92 5.62 5.20
CA ASN A 24 19.46 6.94 5.53
C ASN A 24 19.57 7.82 4.27
N ILE A 25 18.42 8.18 3.71
CA ILE A 25 18.31 9.07 2.55
C ILE A 25 18.01 10.50 3.02
N ASP A 26 18.65 11.48 2.39
CA ASP A 26 18.31 12.89 2.58
C ASP A 26 16.96 13.22 1.90
N LEU A 27 15.90 13.33 2.70
CA LEU A 27 14.54 13.65 2.23
C LEU A 27 14.35 15.12 1.81
N LEU A 28 15.31 16.00 2.11
CA LEU A 28 15.29 17.42 1.73
C LEU A 28 16.25 17.74 0.57
N GLY A 29 17.02 16.73 0.14
CA GLY A 29 17.96 16.82 -0.96
C GLY A 29 17.28 17.06 -2.31
N ASP A 30 18.10 17.35 -3.33
CA ASP A 30 17.62 17.62 -4.69
C ASP A 30 17.33 16.35 -5.51
N THR A 31 17.69 15.17 -4.97
CA THR A 31 17.50 13.87 -5.63
C THR A 31 16.47 13.05 -4.88
N GLY A 32 15.41 12.65 -5.57
CA GLY A 32 14.41 11.70 -5.07
C GLY A 32 14.56 10.32 -5.71
N TYR A 33 14.01 9.30 -5.06
CA TYR A 33 14.01 7.92 -5.56
C TYR A 33 12.57 7.38 -5.62
N LEU A 34 12.26 6.67 -6.70
CA LEU A 34 11.07 5.85 -6.83
C LEU A 34 11.52 4.39 -6.77
N ILE A 35 10.92 3.60 -5.88
CA ILE A 35 11.35 2.24 -5.57
C ILE A 35 10.15 1.31 -5.76
N GLU A 36 10.36 0.25 -6.55
CA GLU A 36 9.51 -0.92 -6.63
C GLU A 36 10.14 -1.99 -5.72
N CYS A 37 9.40 -2.42 -4.71
CA CYS A 37 9.88 -3.38 -3.71
C CYS A 37 8.71 -4.15 -3.08
N CYS A 38 9.03 -5.31 -2.49
CA CYS A 38 8.11 -5.96 -1.58
C CYS A 38 8.08 -5.21 -0.26
N LEU A 39 6.89 -5.05 0.32
CA LEU A 39 6.69 -4.29 1.55
C LEU A 39 5.86 -5.12 2.54
N ASP A 40 6.44 -5.35 3.72
CA ASP A 40 5.72 -5.86 4.87
C ASP A 40 5.20 -4.69 5.71
N TYR A 41 3.95 -4.80 6.18
CA TYR A 41 3.33 -3.78 7.03
C TYR A 41 3.19 -4.28 8.48
N PRO A 42 4.18 -3.99 9.35
CA PRO A 42 4.16 -4.45 10.73
C PRO A 42 2.90 -4.00 11.47
N LYS A 43 2.40 -4.85 12.37
CA LYS A 43 1.19 -4.54 13.14
C LYS A 43 1.43 -3.37 14.10
N GLU A 44 2.65 -3.24 14.59
CA GLU A 44 3.07 -2.22 15.56
C GLU A 44 2.92 -0.80 14.99
N ILE A 45 3.13 -0.61 13.68
CA ILE A 45 2.98 0.69 13.03
C ILE A 45 1.55 0.96 12.55
N HIS A 46 0.71 -0.06 12.42
CA HIS A 46 -0.65 0.11 11.91
C HIS A 46 -1.51 0.96 12.83
N ASP A 47 -1.37 0.80 14.14
CA ASP A 47 -2.16 1.57 15.10
C ASP A 47 -1.77 3.04 15.12
N SER A 48 -0.47 3.35 14.96
CA SER A 48 0.02 4.73 14.89
C SER A 48 -0.27 5.42 13.56
N THR A 49 -0.51 4.65 12.50
CA THR A 49 -0.79 5.14 11.13
C THR A 49 -2.24 4.95 10.72
N LYS A 50 -3.14 4.57 11.63
CA LYS A 50 -4.53 4.23 11.32
C LYS A 50 -5.28 5.33 10.54
N ASP A 51 -4.97 6.59 10.85
CA ASP A 51 -5.63 7.75 10.26
C ASP A 51 -5.09 8.03 8.85
N PHE A 52 -3.83 7.64 8.58
CA PHE A 52 -3.15 7.78 7.30
C PHE A 52 -2.33 6.52 6.98
N PRO A 53 -3.01 5.42 6.62
CA PRO A 53 -2.35 4.14 6.42
C PRO A 53 -1.38 4.22 5.25
N LEU A 54 -0.17 3.68 5.44
CA LEU A 54 0.86 3.77 4.42
C LEU A 54 0.60 2.74 3.31
N CYS A 55 0.61 3.22 2.06
CA CYS A 55 0.49 2.42 0.85
C CYS A 55 -0.77 1.52 0.85
N PRO A 56 -1.98 2.12 0.85
CA PRO A 56 -3.22 1.37 0.72
C PRO A 56 -3.30 0.70 -0.66
N GLN A 57 -3.95 -0.47 -0.73
CA GLN A 57 -4.07 -1.24 -1.97
C GLN A 57 -5.46 -1.15 -2.57
N ASN A 58 -5.52 -1.13 -3.90
CA ASN A 58 -6.75 -1.22 -4.67
C ASN A 58 -7.10 -2.68 -4.96
N ILE A 59 -7.71 -3.36 -4.00
CA ILE A 59 -8.06 -4.78 -4.11
C ILE A 59 -9.55 -4.98 -4.39
N THR A 60 -9.88 -6.15 -4.94
CA THR A 60 -11.27 -6.57 -5.09
C THR A 60 -11.69 -7.36 -3.87
N ILE A 61 -12.59 -6.78 -3.07
CA ILE A 61 -13.20 -7.46 -1.92
C ILE A 61 -14.22 -8.47 -2.44
N SER A 62 -14.02 -9.75 -2.12
CA SER A 62 -14.95 -10.84 -2.42
C SER A 62 -15.90 -11.10 -1.25
N PHE A 63 -16.94 -11.90 -1.50
CA PHE A 63 -17.88 -12.32 -0.46
C PHE A 63 -17.18 -13.02 0.72
N ASP A 64 -16.16 -13.83 0.48
CA ASP A 64 -15.46 -14.57 1.53
C ASP A 64 -14.72 -13.66 2.51
N MET A 65 -14.27 -12.50 2.04
CA MET A 65 -13.58 -11.48 2.84
C MET A 65 -14.53 -10.68 3.75
N LEU A 66 -15.85 -10.81 3.56
CA LEU A 66 -16.82 -10.11 4.40
C LEU A 66 -16.90 -10.75 5.79
N SER A 67 -17.02 -9.91 6.82
CA SER A 67 -17.31 -10.38 8.17
C SER A 67 -18.68 -11.06 8.24
N PRO A 68 -18.94 -11.92 9.24
CA PRO A 68 -20.24 -12.56 9.40
C PRO A 68 -21.40 -11.55 9.43
N PHE A 69 -21.22 -10.42 10.12
CA PHE A 69 -22.20 -9.34 10.18
C PHE A 69 -22.47 -8.73 8.80
N GLN A 70 -21.42 -8.45 8.02
CA GLN A 70 -21.57 -7.90 6.67
C GLN A 70 -22.30 -8.86 5.73
N LYS A 71 -22.05 -10.17 5.84
CA LYS A 71 -22.77 -11.20 5.08
C LYS A 71 -24.26 -11.22 5.42
N THR A 72 -24.61 -11.12 6.71
CA THR A 72 -26.01 -11.01 7.16
C THR A 72 -26.68 -9.75 6.63
N CYS A 73 -26.02 -8.59 6.70
CA CYS A 73 -26.56 -7.35 6.14
C CYS A 73 -26.78 -7.43 4.63
N LEU A 74 -25.85 -8.03 3.89
CA LEU A 74 -25.97 -8.20 2.44
C LEU A 74 -27.22 -9.03 2.08
N GLN A 75 -27.43 -10.13 2.80
CA GLN A 75 -28.61 -10.98 2.61
C GLN A 75 -29.91 -10.25 2.98
N ASN A 76 -29.95 -9.55 4.12
CA ASN A 76 -31.19 -8.94 4.61
C ASN A 76 -31.61 -7.69 3.83
N ILE A 77 -30.64 -6.92 3.32
CA ILE A 77 -30.91 -5.63 2.65
C ILE A 77 -31.03 -5.82 1.14
N TYR A 78 -30.20 -6.68 0.56
CA TYR A 78 -30.08 -6.81 -0.90
C TYR A 78 -30.49 -8.18 -1.44
N ASP A 79 -30.86 -9.13 -0.56
CA ASP A 79 -31.17 -10.52 -0.91
C ASP A 79 -30.08 -11.20 -1.76
N SER A 80 -28.82 -10.83 -1.54
CA SER A 80 -27.67 -11.33 -2.31
C SER A 80 -26.72 -12.17 -1.46
N LYS A 81 -26.26 -13.28 -2.05
CA LYS A 81 -25.19 -14.15 -1.53
C LYS A 81 -23.87 -13.99 -2.30
N SER A 82 -23.76 -12.95 -3.11
CA SER A 82 -22.53 -12.64 -3.86
C SER A 82 -22.14 -11.18 -3.64
N TYR A 83 -20.83 -10.94 -3.54
CA TYR A 83 -20.27 -9.61 -3.37
C TYR A 83 -18.94 -9.50 -4.10
N LYS A 84 -18.78 -8.41 -4.86
CA LYS A 84 -17.55 -8.06 -5.53
C LYS A 84 -17.46 -6.54 -5.66
N GLN A 85 -16.49 -5.93 -5.01
CA GLN A 85 -16.26 -4.50 -5.16
C GLN A 85 -14.78 -4.15 -5.07
N ARG A 86 -14.32 -3.25 -5.94
CA ARG A 86 -12.98 -2.66 -5.82
C ARG A 86 -12.99 -1.61 -4.70
N LYS A 87 -12.06 -1.74 -3.76
CA LYS A 87 -11.93 -0.85 -2.61
C LYS A 87 -10.47 -0.48 -2.42
N MET A 88 -10.25 0.74 -1.92
CA MET A 88 -8.96 1.14 -1.40
C MET A 88 -8.89 0.70 0.06
N THR A 89 -8.02 -0.25 0.38
CA THR A 89 -7.95 -0.85 1.72
C THR A 89 -6.55 -0.84 2.27
N ALA A 90 -6.43 -0.48 3.55
CA ALA A 90 -5.26 -0.74 4.36
C ALA A 90 -5.38 -2.15 4.93
N THR A 91 -4.55 -3.06 4.46
CA THR A 91 -4.53 -4.47 4.91
C THR A 91 -3.14 -4.87 5.38
N PHE A 92 -3.10 -5.87 6.26
CA PHE A 92 -1.87 -6.57 6.65
C PHE A 92 -1.45 -7.66 5.66
N LEU A 93 -2.13 -7.77 4.52
CA LEU A 93 -1.74 -8.71 3.49
C LEU A 93 -0.35 -8.35 2.95
N PRO A 94 0.53 -9.35 2.71
CA PRO A 94 1.83 -9.13 2.10
C PRO A 94 1.71 -8.36 0.79
N ARG A 95 2.66 -7.48 0.53
CA ARG A 95 2.71 -6.69 -0.70
C ARG A 95 3.89 -7.18 -1.53
N GLU A 96 3.58 -8.00 -2.52
CA GLU A 96 4.57 -8.61 -3.40
C GLU A 96 4.53 -7.93 -4.77
N ASN A 97 5.71 -7.62 -5.33
CA ASN A 97 5.87 -7.06 -6.68
C ASN A 97 5.08 -5.76 -6.94
N MET A 98 5.22 -4.76 -6.04
CA MET A 98 4.56 -3.45 -6.13
C MET A 98 5.29 -2.43 -6.99
#